data_AF-A0A842UKS5-F1
#
_entry.id   AF-A0A842UKS5-F1
#
_cell.length_a   1.000
_cell.length_b   1.000
_cell.length_c   1.000
_cell.angle_alpha   90.00
_cell.angle_beta   90.00
_cell.angle_gamma   90.00
#
_symmetry.space_group_name_H-M   'P 1'
#
loop_
_entity.id
_entity.type
_entity.pdbx_description
1 polymer ?
#
loop_
_entity_poly.entity_id
_entity_poly.type
_entity_poly.pdbx_seq_one_letter_code
_entity_poly.pdbx_strand_id
1 'polypeptide(L)' 'VFIGSNVEPPEIVMHLPMICEEKDIAYLYVKKEDIGEAVGIHVPTAAGCIIEEGKAKELVAEVKEKLAEIKSQ' A
#
# COMPACT_ATOMS: atom_id res chain seq x y z
N VAL A 1 -0.66 -3.14 1.59
CA VAL A 1 -1.28 -2.49 0.40
C VAL A 1 -0.81 -1.05 0.35
N PHE A 2 -0.32 -0.60 -0.80
CA PHE A 2 0.10 0.77 -1.05
C PHE A 2 -1.07 1.52 -1.68
N ILE A 3 -1.42 2.68 -1.13
CA ILE A 3 -2.50 3.54 -1.62
C ILE A 3 -1.90 4.88 -2.03
N GLY A 4 -2.21 5.32 -3.25
CA GLY A 4 -1.77 6.60 -3.79
C GLY A 4 -2.48 7.77 -3.11
N SER A 5 -1.72 8.72 -2.56
CA SER A 5 -2.27 9.93 -1.93
C SER A 5 -2.67 11.04 -2.92
N ASN A 6 -2.19 10.97 -4.17
CA ASN A 6 -2.43 11.96 -5.22
C ASN A 6 -3.26 11.39 -6.39
N VAL A 7 -4.29 10.60 -6.08
CA VAL A 7 -5.14 9.94 -7.08
C VAL A 7 -6.32 10.84 -7.41
N GLU A 8 -6.45 11.16 -8.70
CA GLU A 8 -7.62 11.82 -9.28
C GLU A 8 -8.23 10.84 -10.29
N PRO A 9 -9.54 10.51 -10.17
CA PRO A 9 -10.49 10.92 -9.14
C PRO A 9 -10.27 10.20 -7.79
N PRO A 10 -10.54 10.86 -6.64
CA PRO A 10 -10.31 10.27 -5.32
C PRO A 10 -11.27 9.10 -5.00
N GLU A 11 -12.40 8.98 -5.70
CA GLU A 11 -13.38 7.90 -5.54
C GLU A 11 -12.75 6.50 -5.73
N ILE A 12 -11.68 6.41 -6.54
CA ILE A 12 -10.98 5.16 -6.84
C ILE A 12 -10.26 4.60 -5.60
N VAL A 13 -9.80 5.46 -4.69
CA VAL A 13 -9.03 5.01 -3.51
C VAL A 13 -9.83 5.03 -2.22
N MET A 14 -10.98 5.72 -2.16
CA MET A 14 -11.77 5.89 -0.92
C MET A 14 -12.25 4.58 -0.29
N HIS A 15 -12.50 3.55 -1.09
CA HIS A 15 -13.01 2.26 -0.59
C HIS A 15 -11.89 1.29 -0.16
N LEU A 16 -10.65 1.53 -0.59
CA LEU A 16 -9.52 0.63 -0.32
C LEU A 16 -9.15 0.55 1.19
N PRO A 17 -9.08 1.66 1.95
CA PRO A 17 -8.76 1.61 3.37
C PRO A 17 -9.79 0.80 4.16
N MET A 18 -11.08 1.02 3.89
CA MET A 18 -12.19 0.33 4.57
C MET A 18 -12.09 -1.19 4.39
N ILE A 19 -11.90 -1.66 3.15
CA ILE A 19 -11.77 -3.09 2.87
C ILE A 19 -10.50 -3.67 3.50
N CYS A 20 -9.41 -2.88 3.54
CA CYS A 20 -8.18 -3.31 4.20
C CYS A 20 -8.36 -3.48 5.72
N GLU A 21 -9.19 -2.66 6.37
CA GLU A 21 -9.51 -2.81 7.80
C GLU A 21 -10.40 -4.02 8.07
N GLU A 22 -11.44 -4.23 7.24
CA GLU A 22 -12.31 -5.41 7.37
C GLU A 22 -11.56 -6.73 7.21
N LYS A 23 -10.49 -6.73 6.39
CA LYS A 23 -9.67 -7.93 6.12
C LYS A 23 -8.40 -8.01 6.96
N ASP A 24 -8.19 -7.10 7.91
CA ASP A 24 -6.97 -7.00 8.73
C ASP A 24 -5.66 -6.95 7.88
N ILE A 25 -5.71 -6.19 6.79
CA ILE A 25 -4.59 -6.00 5.87
C ILE A 25 -3.92 -4.67 6.17
N ALA A 26 -2.61 -4.71 6.41
CA ALA A 26 -1.82 -3.49 6.57
C ALA A 26 -1.81 -2.67 5.27
N TYR A 27 -2.12 -1.38 5.38
CA TYR A 27 -2.09 -0.43 4.27
C TYR A 27 -1.23 0.79 4.62
N LEU A 28 -0.72 1.45 3.58
CA LEU A 28 0.11 2.65 3.72
C LEU A 28 -0.11 3.61 2.55
N TYR A 29 0.01 4.91 2.83
CA TYR A 29 -0.17 5.95 1.82
C TYR A 29 1.17 6.44 1.30
N VAL A 30 1.33 6.45 -0.02
CA VAL A 30 2.54 6.91 -0.73
C VAL A 30 2.13 7.68 -1.98
N LYS A 31 3.08 8.33 -2.66
CA LYS A 31 2.78 8.99 -3.94
C LYS A 31 2.55 7.95 -5.04
N LYS A 32 1.63 8.23 -5.96
CA LYS A 32 1.29 7.33 -7.08
C LYS A 32 2.47 7.05 -8.02
N GLU A 33 3.39 8.00 -8.16
CA GLU A 33 4.60 7.90 -8.98
C GLU A 33 5.55 6.86 -8.39
N ASP A 34 5.81 6.96 -7.08
CA ASP A 34 6.69 6.05 -6.35
C ASP A 34 6.18 4.60 -6.39
N ILE A 35 4.86 4.37 -6.33
CA ILE A 35 4.27 3.03 -6.48
C ILE A 35 4.60 2.47 -7.87
N GLY A 36 4.38 3.25 -8.93
CA GLY A 36 4.64 2.81 -10.29
C GLY A 36 6.10 2.46 -10.49
N GLU A 37 7.01 3.34 -10.06
CA GLU A 37 8.46 3.15 -10.16
C GLU A 37 8.92 1.91 -9.37
N ALA A 38 8.43 1.72 -8.14
CA ALA A 38 8.78 0.57 -7.30
C ALA A 38 8.28 -0.76 -7.87
N VAL A 39 7.15 -0.76 -8.58
CA VAL A 39 6.60 -1.95 -9.25
C VAL A 39 7.25 -2.17 -10.64
N GLY A 40 8.09 -1.23 -11.10
CA GLY A 40 8.78 -1.31 -12.39
C GLY A 40 7.90 -0.92 -13.58
N ILE A 41 6.88 -0.09 -13.35
CA ILE A 41 5.96 0.39 -14.37
C ILE A 41 6.19 1.89 -14.59
N HIS A 42 6.29 2.31 -15.85
CA HIS A 42 6.47 3.73 -16.21
C HIS A 42 5.20 4.60 -16.08
N VAL A 43 4.11 4.08 -15.50
CA VAL A 43 2.87 4.84 -15.30
C VAL A 43 2.55 5.00 -13.81
N PRO A 44 2.03 6.18 -13.41
CA PRO A 44 1.62 6.40 -12.03
C PRO A 44 0.50 5.43 -11.66
N THR A 45 0.64 4.78 -10.51
CA THR A 45 -0.24 3.71 -10.06
C THR A 45 -1.05 4.16 -8.85
N ALA A 46 -2.38 4.01 -8.93
CA ALA A 46 -3.28 4.46 -7.87
C ALA A 46 -3.20 3.61 -6.59
N ALA A 47 -2.98 2.30 -6.73
CA ALA A 47 -2.80 1.39 -5.60
C ALA A 47 -2.00 0.15 -6.02
N GLY A 48 -1.28 -0.46 -5.08
CA GLY A 48 -0.51 -1.68 -5.30
C GLY A 48 -0.61 -2.64 -4.12
N CYS A 49 -0.56 -3.95 -4.38
CA CYS A 49 -0.53 -4.96 -3.34
C CYS A 49 0.59 -5.97 -3.58
N ILE A 50 1.17 -6.46 -2.49
CA ILE A 50 2.13 -7.56 -2.51
C ILE A 50 1.30 -8.82 -2.29
N ILE A 51 1.19 -9.68 -3.31
CA ILE A 51 0.51 -10.98 -3.19
C ILE A 51 1.51 -12.07 -2.81
N GLU A 52 2.72 -12.01 -3.39
CA GLU A 52 3.81 -12.92 -3.07
C GLU A 52 5.06 -12.14 -2.67
N GLU A 53 5.54 -12.40 -1.46
CA GLU A 53 6.63 -11.66 -0.81
C GLU A 53 8.01 -12.13 -1.32
N GLY A 54 8.07 -13.34 -1.89
CA GLY A 54 9.28 -13.93 -2.46
C GLY A 54 10.48 -13.85 -1.51
N LYS A 55 11.56 -13.19 -1.97
CA LYS A 55 12.80 -13.00 -1.21
C LYS A 55 12.74 -11.87 -0.18
N ALA A 56 11.71 -11.03 -0.21
CA ALA A 56 11.56 -9.88 0.67
C ALA A 56 10.70 -10.18 1.90
N LYS A 57 10.45 -11.46 2.20
CA LYS A 57 9.55 -11.90 3.26
C LYS A 57 9.87 -11.26 4.62
N GLU A 58 11.14 -11.25 4.99
CA GLU A 58 11.61 -10.70 6.27
C GLU A 58 11.39 -9.18 6.33
N LEU A 59 11.70 -8.47 5.25
CA LEU A 59 11.48 -7.02 5.15
C LEU A 59 10.00 -6.65 5.19
N VAL A 60 9.14 -7.41 4.50
CA VAL A 60 7.69 -7.18 4.51
C VAL A 60 7.11 -7.41 5.91
N ALA A 61 7.60 -8.42 6.63
CA ALA A 61 7.18 -8.69 8.01
C ALA A 61 7.56 -7.53 8.95
N GLU A 62 8.80 -7.04 8.88
CA GLU A 62 9.28 -5.91 9.67
C GLU A 62 8.47 -4.63 9.37
N VAL A 63 8.17 -4.37 8.10
CA VAL A 63 7.33 -3.22 7.69
C VAL A 63 5.91 -3.37 8.20
N LYS A 64 5.36 -4.59 8.20
CA LYS A 64 4.01 -4.86 8.74
C LYS A 64 3.95 -4.61 10.25
N GLU A 65 4.96 -5.02 11.01
CA GLU A 65 5.05 -4.72 12.45
C GLU A 65 5.12 -3.21 12.71
N LYS A 66 6.03 -2.51 12.05
CA LYS A 66 6.16 -1.05 12.20
C LYS A 66 4.87 -0.30 11.81
N LEU A 67 4.17 -0.76 10.77
CA LEU A 67 2.89 -0.18 10.37
C LEU A 67 1.79 -0.41 11.42
N ALA A 68 1.79 -1.56 12.09
CA ALA A 68 0.85 -1.84 13.18
C ALA A 68 1.11 -0.94 14.38
N GLU A 69 2.39 -0.68 14.72
CA GLU A 69 2.76 0.25 15.79
C GLU A 69 2.31 1.69 15.47
N ILE A 70 2.52 2.16 14.24
CA ILE A 70 2.12 3.52 13.82
C ILE A 70 0.60 3.69 13.82
N LYS A 71 -0.16 2.66 13.46
CA LYS A 71 -1.63 2.69 13.52
C LYS A 71 -2.21 2.66 14.93
N SER A 72 -1.44 2.20 15.92
CA SER A 72 -1.89 2.09 17.31
C SER A 72 -1.59 3.34 18.15
N GLN A 73 -1.00 4.38 17.57
CA GLN A 73 -0.86 5.74 18.13
C GLN A 73 -1.89 6.69 17.53
#